data_AF-A0A382V466-F1
#
_entry.id   AF-A0A382V466-F1
#
_cell.length_a   1.000
_cell.length_b   1.000
_cell.length_c   1.000
_cell.angle_alpha   90.00
_cell.angle_beta   90.00
_cell.angle_gamma   90.00
#
_symmetry.space_group_name_H-M   'P 1'
#
loop_
_entity.id
_entity.type
_entity.pdbx_description
1 polymer ?
#
loop_
_entity_poly.entity_id
_entity_poly.type
_entity_poly.pdbx_seq_one_letter_code
_entity_poly.pdbx_strand_id
1 'polypeptide(L)'
;MFALVDCNNFYVSCERVFNPKLDNHPVLVLSNNDGCVIARSNECKVLGIAMGERAFKNRALYSRYQISVLSSNFALYGDMSQRVMSVLAQHSHALEVYSIDEAFIGFSSPSDEELLSNLNYLKNIVERWTGIPVSIGAAPTKTLAKVANRIAKCNTGIKILINPLDINHALQELMVKDVWGVGRRLEKMLNSHGIQTALDLREQTTGWIQEYMTIV
;
A
#
# COMPACT_ATOMS: atom_id res chain seq x y z
N MET A 1 8.36 -17.02 -4.46
CA MET A 1 7.10 -16.27 -4.26
C MET A 1 7.42 -15.02 -3.44
N PHE A 2 6.78 -13.88 -3.70
CA PHE A 2 6.95 -12.67 -2.90
C PHE A 2 5.64 -12.28 -2.24
N ALA A 3 5.67 -11.86 -0.97
CA ALA A 3 4.57 -11.17 -0.33
C ALA A 3 4.98 -9.74 0.04
N LEU A 4 4.13 -8.77 -0.26
CA LEU A 4 4.22 -7.41 0.22
C LEU A 4 3.34 -7.26 1.46
N VAL A 5 3.97 -6.98 2.60
CA VAL A 5 3.28 -6.52 3.81
C VAL A 5 3.26 -4.99 3.79
N ASP A 6 2.08 -4.41 3.96
CA ASP A 6 1.86 -2.96 3.90
C ASP A 6 0.96 -2.52 5.07
N CYS A 7 1.43 -1.55 5.84
CA CYS A 7 0.69 -1.04 7.01
C CYS A 7 -0.46 -0.13 6.59
N ASN A 8 -1.68 -0.50 6.97
CA ASN A 8 -2.88 0.22 6.58
C ASN A 8 -2.94 1.60 7.24
N ASN A 9 -3.07 2.66 6.45
CA ASN A 9 -3.15 4.05 6.92
C ASN A 9 -2.06 4.39 7.95
N PHE A 10 -0.82 3.98 7.68
CA PHE A 10 0.24 3.80 8.69
C PHE A 10 0.33 4.91 9.76
N TYR A 11 0.47 6.18 9.39
CA TYR A 11 0.58 7.25 10.40
C TYR A 11 -0.70 7.42 11.22
N VAL A 12 -1.89 7.29 10.62
CA VAL A 12 -3.15 7.30 11.39
C VAL A 12 -3.22 6.11 12.34
N SER A 13 -2.79 4.93 11.89
CA SER A 13 -2.73 3.74 12.74
C SER A 13 -1.76 3.90 13.90
N CYS A 14 -0.61 4.54 13.69
CA CYS A 14 0.32 4.89 14.77
C CYS A 14 -0.35 5.78 15.84
N GLU A 15 -1.12 6.79 15.43
CA GLU A 15 -1.85 7.66 16.37
C GLU A 15 -2.95 6.89 17.12
N ARG A 16 -3.65 5.98 16.44
CA ARG A 16 -4.71 5.14 17.04
C ARG A 16 -4.17 4.18 18.11
N VAL A 17 -2.98 3.62 17.90
CA VAL A 17 -2.33 2.73 18.90
C VAL A 17 -2.19 3.39 20.26
N PHE A 18 -1.92 4.71 20.30
CA PHE A 18 -1.73 5.46 21.55
C PHE A 18 -2.96 6.28 21.97
N ASN A 19 -3.97 6.38 21.11
CA ASN A 19 -5.21 7.09 21.40
C ASN A 19 -6.43 6.34 20.82
N PRO A 20 -6.97 5.36 21.57
CA PRO A 20 -8.13 4.56 21.13
C PRO A 20 -9.40 5.39 20.85
N LYS A 21 -9.48 6.64 21.31
CA LYS A 21 -10.60 7.54 20.96
C LYS A 21 -10.64 7.89 19.47
N LEU A 22 -9.54 7.67 18.75
CA LEU A 22 -9.42 7.88 17.31
C LEU A 22 -9.93 6.69 16.49
N ASP A 23 -10.25 5.57 17.13
CA ASP A 23 -10.80 4.39 16.44
C ASP A 23 -12.19 4.69 15.90
N ASN A 24 -12.42 4.30 14.64
CA ASN A 24 -13.64 4.60 13.87
C ASN A 24 -13.99 6.10 13.76
N HIS A 25 -13.04 6.98 14.10
CA HIS A 25 -13.18 8.42 13.99
C HIS A 25 -12.40 8.93 12.76
N PRO A 26 -12.87 9.97 12.04
CA PRO A 26 -12.13 10.56 10.94
C PRO A 26 -10.83 11.23 11.41
N VAL A 27 -9.69 10.77 10.90
CA VAL A 27 -8.36 11.29 11.26
C VAL A 27 -7.55 11.65 10.03
N LEU A 28 -6.86 12.79 10.11
CA LEU A 28 -5.83 13.22 9.17
C LEU A 28 -4.53 13.47 9.91
N VAL A 29 -3.42 13.10 9.27
CA VAL A 29 -2.08 13.54 9.68
C VAL A 29 -1.55 14.50 8.62
N LEU A 30 -1.07 15.65 9.05
CA LEU A 30 -0.49 16.69 8.20
C LEU A 30 1.05 16.62 8.18
N SER A 31 1.66 17.21 7.14
CA SER A 31 3.11 17.34 7.01
C SER A 31 3.71 18.23 8.10
N ASN A 32 5.04 18.32 8.16
CA ASN A 32 5.72 19.38 8.89
C ASN A 32 5.12 20.75 8.52
N ASN A 33 4.93 21.60 9.53
CA ASN A 33 4.24 22.90 9.43
C ASN A 33 2.78 22.83 8.95
N ASP A 34 2.14 21.66 9.03
CA ASP A 34 0.72 21.43 8.75
C ASP A 34 0.28 21.86 7.33
N GLY A 35 1.20 21.79 6.36
CA GLY A 35 0.97 22.30 5.00
C GLY A 35 0.06 21.41 4.14
N CYS A 36 0.27 20.09 4.18
CA CYS A 36 -0.43 19.12 3.33
C CYS A 36 -0.86 17.88 4.09
N VAL A 37 -1.90 17.20 3.62
CA VAL A 37 -2.34 15.89 4.13
C VAL A 37 -1.33 14.81 3.71
N ILE A 38 -0.76 14.09 4.68
CA ILE A 38 0.24 13.02 4.45
C ILE A 38 -0.26 11.63 4.87
N ALA A 39 -1.31 11.55 5.69
CA ALA A 39 -2.04 10.32 5.93
C ALA A 39 -3.51 10.60 6.22
N ARG A 40 -4.36 9.63 5.92
CA ARG A 40 -5.81 9.74 6.04
C ARG A 40 -6.43 8.43 6.43
N SER A 41 -7.37 8.49 7.37
CA SER A 41 -8.17 7.34 7.78
C SER A 41 -9.14 6.93 6.65
N ASN A 42 -9.74 5.75 6.74
CA ASN A 42 -10.68 5.29 5.72
C ASN A 42 -11.93 6.18 5.66
N GLU A 43 -12.37 6.66 6.81
CA GLU A 43 -13.44 7.65 6.98
C GLU A 43 -13.13 8.93 6.19
N CYS A 44 -11.90 9.46 6.29
CA CYS A 44 -11.48 10.63 5.52
C CYS A 44 -11.36 10.38 4.01
N LYS A 45 -11.01 9.15 3.60
CA LYS A 45 -11.00 8.77 2.17
C LYS A 45 -12.41 8.83 1.58
N VAL A 46 -13.43 8.37 2.33
CA VAL A 46 -14.84 8.42 1.91
C VAL A 46 -15.31 9.87 1.76
N LEU A 47 -14.81 10.78 2.58
CA LEU A 47 -15.09 12.22 2.47
C LEU A 47 -14.39 12.91 1.28
N GLY A 48 -13.61 12.18 0.48
CA GLY A 48 -12.97 12.71 -0.73
C GLY A 48 -11.68 13.50 -0.49
N ILE A 49 -11.15 13.54 0.74
CA ILE A 49 -9.92 14.28 1.07
C ILE A 49 -8.72 13.59 0.44
N ALA A 50 -8.06 14.24 -0.51
CA ALA A 50 -6.99 13.63 -1.30
C ALA A 50 -5.64 13.62 -0.56
N MET A 51 -4.81 12.61 -0.86
CA MET A 51 -3.42 12.55 -0.37
C MET A 51 -2.61 13.69 -1.01
N GLY A 52 -1.78 14.38 -0.21
CA GLY A 52 -0.96 15.50 -0.67
C GLY A 52 -1.73 16.80 -0.91
N GLU A 53 -3.04 16.84 -0.62
CA GLU A 53 -3.82 18.06 -0.73
C GLU A 53 -3.43 19.08 0.35
N ARG A 54 -3.47 20.37 -0.01
CA ARG A 54 -3.18 21.47 0.92
C ARG A 54 -4.20 21.49 2.05
N ALA A 55 -3.74 21.47 3.29
CA ALA A 55 -4.60 21.31 4.47
C ALA A 55 -5.68 22.39 4.58
N PHE A 56 -5.39 23.63 4.15
CA PHE A 56 -6.36 24.72 4.25
C PHE A 56 -7.62 24.53 3.39
N LYS A 57 -7.56 23.76 2.29
CA LYS A 57 -8.70 23.53 1.40
C LYS A 57 -9.82 22.75 2.09
N ASN A 58 -9.47 21.93 3.08
CA ASN A 58 -10.38 21.02 3.74
C ASN A 58 -10.95 21.57 5.07
N ARG A 59 -10.68 22.84 5.41
CA ARG A 59 -11.12 23.46 6.68
C ARG A 59 -12.63 23.33 6.95
N ALA A 60 -13.45 23.52 5.92
CA ALA A 60 -14.90 23.38 6.05
C ALA A 60 -15.33 21.94 6.39
N LEU A 61 -14.62 20.94 5.85
CA LEU A 61 -14.88 19.53 6.14
C LEU A 61 -14.47 19.18 7.57
N TYR A 62 -13.41 19.79 8.10
CA TYR A 62 -12.92 19.51 9.45
C TYR A 62 -14.00 19.77 10.51
N SER A 63 -14.62 20.95 10.48
CA SER A 63 -15.68 21.28 11.43
C SER A 63 -16.96 20.48 11.16
N ARG A 64 -17.32 20.29 9.89
CA ARG A 64 -18.57 19.60 9.50
C ARG A 64 -18.60 18.13 9.94
N TYR A 65 -17.48 17.42 9.78
CA TYR A 65 -17.37 16.00 10.07
C TYR A 65 -16.57 15.70 11.35
N GLN A 66 -16.25 16.74 12.12
CA GLN A 66 -15.46 16.65 13.35
C GLN A 66 -14.15 15.88 13.14
N ILE A 67 -13.42 16.18 12.04
CA ILE A 67 -12.20 15.46 11.69
C ILE A 67 -11.10 15.82 12.69
N SER A 68 -10.48 14.81 13.29
CA SER A 68 -9.26 14.98 14.07
C SER A 68 -8.08 15.24 13.13
N VAL A 69 -7.51 16.44 13.21
CA VAL A 69 -6.37 16.87 12.39
C VAL A 69 -5.13 16.93 13.28
N LEU A 70 -4.16 16.08 12.98
CA LEU A 70 -2.94 15.90 13.78
C LEU A 70 -1.72 16.38 12.99
N SER A 71 -0.78 17.03 13.67
CA SER A 71 0.54 17.31 13.11
C SER A 71 1.39 16.05 13.07
N SER A 72 2.32 15.95 12.12
CA SER A 72 3.19 14.77 11.99
C SER A 72 4.09 14.56 13.22
N ASN A 73 4.13 13.32 13.71
CA ASN A 73 5.07 12.84 14.72
C ASN A 73 6.03 11.79 14.12
N PHE A 74 7.02 12.23 13.36
CA PHE A 74 7.94 11.32 12.65
C PHE A 74 8.79 10.43 13.58
N ALA A 75 9.08 10.88 14.80
CA ALA A 75 9.78 10.06 15.78
C ALA A 75 8.94 8.84 16.19
N LEU A 76 7.65 9.06 16.49
CA LEU A 76 6.68 8.00 16.74
C LEU A 76 6.56 7.06 15.53
N TYR A 77 6.41 7.61 14.32
CA TYR A 77 6.21 6.80 13.12
C TYR A 77 7.44 5.93 12.79
N GLY A 78 8.66 6.46 13.01
CA GLY A 78 9.89 5.71 12.87
C GLY A 78 10.01 4.56 13.88
N ASP A 79 9.69 4.82 15.16
CA ASP A 79 9.69 3.80 16.20
C ASP A 79 8.67 2.68 15.92
N MET A 80 7.44 3.05 15.53
CA MET A 80 6.40 2.08 15.16
C MET A 80 6.78 1.26 13.92
N SER A 81 7.40 1.89 12.92
CA SER A 81 7.94 1.20 11.75
C SER A 81 8.97 0.16 12.17
N GLN A 82 9.95 0.55 13.00
CA GLN A 82 11.00 -0.36 13.45
C GLN A 82 10.43 -1.57 14.21
N ARG A 83 9.39 -1.36 15.02
CA ARG A 83 8.68 -2.45 15.71
C ARG A 83 8.02 -3.40 14.72
N VAL A 84 7.26 -2.91 13.74
CA VAL A 84 6.65 -3.75 12.70
C VAL A 84 7.71 -4.54 11.93
N MET A 85 8.77 -3.88 11.47
CA MET A 85 9.84 -4.54 10.71
C MET A 85 10.57 -5.60 11.54
N SER A 86 10.73 -5.36 12.85
CA SER A 86 11.33 -6.32 13.77
C SER A 86 10.45 -7.55 13.98
N VAL A 87 9.12 -7.39 14.09
CA VAL A 87 8.18 -8.52 14.13
C VAL A 87 8.27 -9.32 12.83
N LEU A 88 8.25 -8.66 11.67
CA LEU A 88 8.38 -9.34 10.39
C LEU A 88 9.70 -10.10 10.25
N ALA A 89 10.81 -9.51 10.69
CA ALA A 89 12.14 -10.12 10.63
C ALA A 89 12.27 -11.36 11.54
N GLN A 90 11.60 -11.38 12.69
CA GLN A 90 11.58 -12.55 13.58
C GLN A 90 10.82 -13.74 12.97
N HIS A 91 9.89 -13.47 12.06
CA HIS A 91 9.01 -14.48 11.47
C HIS A 91 9.26 -14.73 9.98
N SER A 92 10.31 -14.15 9.42
CA SER A 92 10.63 -14.24 7.99
C SER A 92 12.13 -14.34 7.75
N HIS A 93 12.55 -15.30 6.91
CA HIS A 93 13.97 -15.50 6.59
C HIS A 93 14.50 -14.58 5.49
N ALA A 94 13.62 -14.03 4.65
CA ALA A 94 13.97 -13.23 3.48
C ALA A 94 13.17 -11.92 3.47
N LEU A 95 13.38 -11.07 4.48
CA LEU A 95 12.76 -9.75 4.60
C LEU A 95 13.58 -8.69 3.84
N GLU A 96 12.90 -7.87 3.06
CA GLU A 96 13.44 -6.67 2.43
C GLU A 96 12.55 -5.49 2.79
N VAL A 97 13.06 -4.60 3.64
CA VAL A 97 12.37 -3.35 3.99
C VAL A 97 12.39 -2.41 2.78
N TYR A 98 11.22 -2.00 2.31
CA TYR A 98 11.08 -1.18 1.10
C TYR A 98 10.78 0.29 1.43
N SER A 99 9.96 0.54 2.46
CA SER A 99 9.64 1.88 2.96
C SER A 99 9.42 1.85 4.48
N ILE A 100 8.94 2.96 5.06
CA ILE A 100 8.57 3.06 6.46
C ILE A 100 7.36 2.17 6.83
N ASP A 101 6.56 1.75 5.86
CA ASP A 101 5.31 1.03 6.07
C ASP A 101 5.19 -0.24 5.20
N GLU A 102 6.15 -0.49 4.30
CA GLU A 102 6.14 -1.61 3.37
C GLU A 102 7.41 -2.47 3.49
N ALA A 103 7.23 -3.79 3.44
CA ALA A 103 8.32 -4.75 3.30
C ALA A 103 7.93 -5.95 2.43
N PHE A 104 8.90 -6.45 1.65
CA PHE A 104 8.76 -7.69 0.90
C PHE A 104 9.29 -8.87 1.71
N ILE A 105 8.59 -10.00 1.64
CA ILE A 105 8.99 -11.29 2.20
C ILE A 105 9.10 -12.30 1.07
N GLY A 106 10.25 -12.96 0.97
CA GLY A 106 10.48 -14.09 0.05
C GLY A 106 10.05 -15.41 0.66
N PHE A 107 9.33 -16.23 -0.13
CA PHE A 107 9.03 -17.62 0.19
C PHE A 107 9.61 -18.55 -0.88
N SER A 108 10.31 -19.59 -0.42
CA SER A 108 10.93 -20.63 -1.26
C SER A 108 9.93 -21.73 -1.56
N SER A 109 9.22 -21.60 -2.68
CA SER A 109 8.29 -22.62 -3.20
C SER A 109 7.29 -23.20 -2.17
N PRO A 110 6.53 -22.35 -1.45
CA PRO A 110 5.55 -22.85 -0.49
C PRO A 110 4.38 -23.53 -1.21
N SER A 111 3.71 -24.46 -0.54
CA SER A 111 2.37 -24.89 -0.97
C SER A 111 1.37 -23.73 -0.80
N ASP A 112 0.22 -23.78 -1.50
CA ASP A 112 -0.81 -22.75 -1.37
C ASP A 112 -1.35 -22.64 0.07
N GLU A 113 -1.50 -23.78 0.75
CA GLU A 113 -1.95 -23.86 2.15
C GLU A 113 -0.90 -23.28 3.11
N GLU A 114 0.37 -23.64 2.93
CA GLU A 114 1.47 -23.11 3.73
C GLU A 114 1.61 -21.60 3.55
N LEU A 115 1.54 -21.12 2.30
CA LEU A 115 1.58 -19.70 2.00
C LEU A 115 0.45 -18.97 2.73
N LEU A 116 -0.80 -19.41 2.54
CA LEU A 116 -1.95 -18.77 3.17
C LEU A 116 -1.86 -18.79 4.71
N SER A 117 -1.42 -19.89 5.30
CA SER A 117 -1.19 -20.00 6.74
C SER A 117 -0.14 -18.99 7.22
N ASN A 118 1.00 -18.90 6.54
CA ASN A 118 2.06 -17.96 6.86
C ASN A 118 1.60 -16.49 6.73
N LEU A 119 0.85 -16.15 5.68
CA LEU A 119 0.33 -14.78 5.51
C LEU A 119 -0.67 -14.41 6.60
N ASN A 120 -1.58 -15.33 6.97
CA ASN A 120 -2.51 -15.12 8.09
C ASN A 120 -1.76 -14.94 9.42
N TYR A 121 -0.76 -15.78 9.67
CA TYR A 121 0.09 -15.67 10.86
C TYR A 121 0.78 -14.30 10.92
N LEU A 122 1.43 -13.88 9.84
CA LEU A 122 2.12 -12.57 9.76
C LEU A 122 1.16 -11.39 9.97
N LYS A 123 -0.01 -11.43 9.32
CA LYS A 123 -1.02 -10.38 9.51
C LYS A 123 -1.45 -10.28 10.97
N ASN A 124 -1.78 -11.41 11.59
CA ASN A 124 -2.28 -11.46 12.96
C ASN A 124 -1.21 -11.11 13.99
N ILE A 125 0.03 -11.57 13.81
CA ILE A 125 1.11 -11.34 14.79
C ILE A 125 1.55 -9.87 14.78
N VAL A 126 1.64 -9.24 13.61
CA VAL A 126 1.94 -7.81 13.50
C VAL A 126 0.86 -6.99 14.20
N GLU A 127 -0.41 -7.23 13.89
CA GLU A 127 -1.52 -6.49 14.50
C GLU A 127 -1.56 -6.72 16.02
N ARG A 128 -1.39 -7.97 16.48
CA ARG A 128 -1.42 -8.29 17.91
C ARG A 128 -0.28 -7.64 18.70
N TRP A 129 0.93 -7.59 18.15
CA TRP A 129 2.11 -7.13 18.89
C TRP A 129 2.37 -5.64 18.76
N THR A 130 1.89 -5.02 17.68
CA THR A 130 2.13 -3.60 17.40
C THR A 130 0.87 -2.75 17.41
N GLY A 131 -0.31 -3.36 17.32
CA GLY A 131 -1.57 -2.66 17.09
C GLY A 131 -1.73 -2.10 15.68
N ILE A 132 -0.77 -2.36 14.76
CA ILE A 132 -0.81 -1.86 13.40
C ILE A 132 -1.48 -2.89 12.48
N PRO A 133 -2.64 -2.57 11.88
CA PRO A 133 -3.26 -3.45 10.90
C PRO A 133 -2.45 -3.42 9.60
N VAL A 134 -2.24 -4.60 9.01
CA VAL A 134 -1.54 -4.75 7.72
C VAL A 134 -2.44 -5.41 6.67
N SER A 135 -2.19 -5.08 5.41
CA SER A 135 -2.67 -5.85 4.26
C SER A 135 -1.50 -6.57 3.60
N ILE A 136 -1.73 -7.78 3.12
CA ILE A 136 -0.67 -8.61 2.52
C ILE A 136 -1.07 -9.06 1.11
N GLY A 137 -0.22 -8.76 0.13
CA GLY A 137 -0.38 -9.19 -1.26
C GLY A 137 0.73 -10.12 -1.67
N ALA A 138 0.43 -11.33 -2.14
CA ALA A 138 1.43 -12.29 -2.58
C ALA A 138 1.31 -12.63 -4.06
N ALA A 139 2.44 -12.71 -4.75
CA ALA A 139 2.52 -13.07 -6.18
C ALA A 139 3.93 -13.52 -6.60
N PRO A 140 4.10 -14.08 -7.82
CA PRO A 140 5.40 -14.51 -8.33
C PRO A 140 6.46 -13.41 -8.46
N THR A 141 6.05 -12.14 -8.61
CA THR A 141 6.95 -10.99 -8.73
C THR A 141 6.56 -9.88 -7.76
N LYS A 142 7.52 -9.01 -7.38
CA LYS A 142 7.26 -7.85 -6.51
C LYS A 142 6.21 -6.90 -7.07
N THR A 143 6.22 -6.66 -8.38
CA THR A 143 5.22 -5.82 -9.05
C THR A 143 3.82 -6.42 -8.93
N LEU A 144 3.67 -7.72 -9.19
CA LEU A 144 2.37 -8.39 -9.00
C LEU A 144 1.96 -8.47 -7.52
N ALA A 145 2.92 -8.56 -6.58
CA ALA A 145 2.62 -8.53 -5.16
C ALA A 145 2.05 -7.16 -4.72
N LYS A 146 2.51 -6.05 -5.32
CA LYS A 146 1.88 -4.71 -5.16
C LYS A 146 0.46 -4.67 -5.73
N VAL A 147 0.22 -5.29 -6.89
CA VAL A 147 -1.14 -5.41 -7.45
C VAL A 147 -2.05 -6.22 -6.53
N ALA A 148 -1.56 -7.37 -6.04
CA ALA A 148 -2.28 -8.19 -5.08
C ALA A 148 -2.61 -7.40 -3.80
N ASN A 149 -1.65 -6.64 -3.27
CA ASN A 149 -1.84 -5.84 -2.04
C ASN A 149 -2.93 -4.77 -2.23
N ARG A 150 -2.98 -4.11 -3.40
CA ARG A 150 -4.05 -3.17 -3.74
C ARG A 150 -5.43 -3.83 -3.63
N ILE A 151 -5.58 -5.06 -4.12
CA ILE A 151 -6.82 -5.83 -4.02
C ILE A 151 -7.07 -6.28 -2.57
N ALA A 152 -6.02 -6.64 -1.82
CA ALA A 152 -6.11 -7.06 -0.43
C ALA A 152 -6.69 -5.95 0.47
N LYS A 153 -6.29 -4.69 0.25
CA LYS A 153 -6.77 -3.51 0.98
C LYS A 153 -8.27 -3.24 0.82
N CYS A 154 -8.89 -3.76 -0.25
CA CYS A 154 -10.32 -3.63 -0.50
C CYS A 154 -11.14 -4.81 0.03
N ASN A 155 -10.50 -5.87 0.55
CA ASN A 155 -11.12 -7.14 0.91
C ASN A 155 -10.71 -7.61 2.31
N THR A 156 -10.39 -8.90 2.47
CA THR A 156 -10.08 -9.60 3.72
C THR A 156 -8.71 -9.23 4.34
N GLY A 157 -7.95 -8.33 3.70
CA GLY A 157 -6.60 -7.95 4.08
C GLY A 157 -5.51 -8.91 3.58
N ILE A 158 -5.85 -9.98 2.87
CA ILE A 158 -4.88 -10.86 2.19
C ILE A 158 -5.36 -11.15 0.77
N LYS A 159 -4.46 -11.07 -0.22
CA LYS A 159 -4.72 -11.52 -1.59
C LYS A 159 -3.50 -12.23 -2.16
N ILE A 160 -3.74 -13.38 -2.78
CA ILE A 160 -2.73 -14.17 -3.50
C ILE A 160 -3.09 -14.12 -4.99
N LEU A 161 -2.13 -13.75 -5.86
CA LEU A 161 -2.27 -13.71 -7.31
C LEU A 161 -1.24 -14.65 -7.95
N ILE A 162 -1.67 -15.87 -8.26
CA ILE A 162 -0.83 -16.92 -8.86
C ILE A 162 -1.46 -17.47 -10.14
N ASN A 163 -2.79 -17.62 -10.15
CA ASN A 163 -3.53 -18.09 -11.31
C ASN A 163 -3.41 -17.08 -12.47
N PRO A 164 -2.99 -17.50 -13.68
CA PRO A 164 -2.90 -16.62 -14.84
C PRO A 164 -4.20 -15.89 -15.18
N LEU A 165 -5.36 -16.51 -15.00
CA LEU A 165 -6.65 -15.88 -15.25
C LEU A 165 -6.93 -14.74 -14.26
N ASP A 166 -6.66 -14.97 -12.97
CA ASP A 166 -6.80 -13.95 -11.93
C ASP A 166 -5.81 -12.80 -12.13
N ILE A 167 -4.59 -13.11 -12.57
CA ILE A 167 -3.58 -12.11 -12.90
C ILE A 167 -4.05 -11.26 -14.09
N ASN A 168 -4.54 -11.88 -15.17
CA ASN A 168 -5.04 -11.15 -16.33
C ASN A 168 -6.18 -10.21 -15.94
N HIS A 169 -7.15 -10.70 -15.17
CA HIS A 169 -8.27 -9.89 -14.67
C HIS A 169 -7.78 -8.71 -13.83
N ALA A 170 -6.89 -8.96 -12.87
CA ALA A 170 -6.33 -7.91 -12.01
C ALA A 170 -5.57 -6.84 -12.82
N LEU A 171 -4.86 -7.23 -13.89
CA LEU A 171 -4.12 -6.30 -14.73
C LEU A 171 -5.01 -5.53 -15.71
N GLN A 172 -6.12 -6.12 -16.15
CA GLN A 172 -7.13 -5.44 -16.99
C GLN A 172 -7.80 -4.30 -16.23
N GLU A 173 -8.12 -4.50 -14.95
CA GLU A 173 -8.77 -3.49 -14.11
C GLU A 173 -7.81 -2.41 -13.59
N LEU A 174 -6.51 -2.67 -13.63
CA LEU A 174 -5.49 -1.75 -13.13
C LEU A 174 -5.12 -0.75 -14.23
N MET A 175 -5.48 0.52 -14.04
CA MET A 175 -5.02 1.60 -14.91
C MET A 175 -3.49 1.67 -14.93
N VAL A 176 -2.91 1.98 -16.10
CA VAL A 176 -1.45 2.01 -16.30
C VAL A 176 -0.74 2.97 -15.34
N LYS A 177 -1.39 4.08 -14.98
CA LYS A 177 -0.90 5.08 -14.01
C LYS A 177 -0.76 4.55 -12.59
N ASP A 178 -1.47 3.47 -12.26
CA ASP A 178 -1.46 2.83 -10.95
C ASP A 178 -0.43 1.69 -10.88
N VAL A 179 0.26 1.39 -11.98
CA VAL A 179 1.35 0.41 -12.02
C VAL A 179 2.58 0.95 -11.27
N TRP A 180 3.16 0.14 -10.40
CA TRP A 180 4.36 0.50 -9.66
C TRP A 180 5.52 0.83 -10.62
N GLY A 181 6.03 2.06 -10.51
CA GLY A 181 7.07 2.59 -11.40
C GLY A 181 6.56 3.50 -12.53
N VAL A 182 5.25 3.55 -12.79
CA VAL A 182 4.67 4.43 -13.82
C VAL A 182 4.29 5.77 -13.22
N GLY A 183 5.15 6.79 -13.42
CA GLY A 183 4.86 8.18 -13.04
C GLY A 183 4.06 8.94 -14.10
N ARG A 184 3.61 10.16 -13.77
CA ARG A 184 2.77 11.03 -14.65
C ARG A 184 3.31 11.22 -16.07
N ARG A 185 4.63 11.28 -16.25
CA ARG A 185 5.25 11.42 -17.59
C ARG A 185 5.11 10.14 -18.41
N LEU A 186 5.38 8.99 -17.79
CA LEU A 186 5.24 7.69 -18.43
C LEU A 186 3.77 7.41 -18.73
N GLU A 187 2.86 7.69 -17.79
CA GLU A 187 1.41 7.60 -18.02
C GLU A 187 0.99 8.35 -19.30
N LYS A 188 1.39 9.61 -19.45
CA LYS A 188 1.05 10.40 -20.66
C LYS A 188 1.56 9.76 -21.94
N MET A 189 2.80 9.26 -21.93
CA MET A 189 3.41 8.60 -23.07
C MET A 189 2.71 7.27 -23.40
N LEU A 190 2.42 6.46 -22.38
CA LEU A 190 1.72 5.18 -22.55
C LEU A 190 0.30 5.41 -23.11
N ASN A 191 -0.44 6.36 -22.53
CA ASN A 191 -1.76 6.73 -23.01
C ASN A 191 -1.75 7.25 -24.46
N SER A 192 -0.70 7.98 -24.89
CA SER A 192 -0.61 8.44 -26.29
C SER A 192 -0.39 7.31 -27.29
N HIS A 193 0.04 6.14 -26.82
CA HIS A 193 0.18 4.91 -27.61
C HIS A 193 -0.98 3.93 -27.41
N GLY A 194 -2.08 4.37 -26.79
CA GLY A 194 -3.27 3.53 -26.56
C GLY A 194 -3.14 2.53 -25.41
N ILE A 195 -2.06 2.60 -24.62
CA ILE A 195 -1.82 1.72 -23.47
C ILE A 195 -2.49 2.35 -22.25
N GLN A 196 -3.64 1.82 -21.82
CA GLN A 196 -4.45 2.40 -20.75
C GLN A 196 -4.42 1.55 -19.47
N THR A 197 -4.24 0.25 -19.60
CA THR A 197 -4.24 -0.72 -18.50
C THR A 197 -2.87 -1.36 -18.30
N ALA A 198 -2.67 -1.99 -17.14
CA ALA A 198 -1.47 -2.77 -16.87
C ALA A 198 -1.38 -4.02 -17.76
N LEU A 199 -2.53 -4.55 -18.20
CA LEU A 199 -2.59 -5.62 -19.18
C LEU A 199 -2.06 -5.16 -20.54
N ASP A 200 -2.53 -4.01 -21.04
CA ASP A 200 -2.08 -3.44 -22.31
C ASP A 200 -0.55 -3.26 -22.32
N LEU A 201 0.02 -2.81 -21.19
CA LEU A 201 1.46 -2.62 -21.02
C LEU A 201 2.20 -3.97 -21.04
N ARG A 202 1.65 -5.00 -20.38
CA ARG A 202 2.25 -6.34 -20.35
C ARG A 202 2.28 -6.98 -21.74
N GLU A 203 1.30 -6.70 -22.58
CA GLU A 203 1.19 -7.26 -23.93
C GLU A 203 2.10 -6.57 -24.95
N GLN A 204 2.80 -5.49 -24.56
CA GLN A 204 3.78 -4.85 -25.43
C GLN A 204 4.99 -5.75 -25.68
N THR A 205 5.53 -5.65 -26.90
CA THR A 205 6.73 -6.40 -27.29
C THR A 205 7.98 -5.81 -26.64
N THR A 206 9.01 -6.63 -26.44
CA THR A 206 10.31 -6.17 -25.94
C THR A 206 10.90 -5.05 -26.79
N GLY A 207 10.73 -5.11 -28.12
CA GLY A 207 11.21 -4.07 -29.03
C GLY A 207 10.51 -2.73 -28.80
N TRP A 208 9.19 -2.74 -28.60
CA TRP A 208 8.44 -1.54 -28.26
C TRP A 208 8.92 -0.94 -26.92
N ILE A 209 9.11 -1.79 -25.89
CA ILE A 209 9.60 -1.35 -24.59
C ILE A 209 11.00 -0.71 -24.71
N GLN A 210 11.90 -1.30 -25.49
CA GLN A 210 13.25 -0.78 -25.72
C GLN A 210 13.25 0.57 -26.45
N GLU A 211 12.31 0.77 -27.37
CA GLU A 211 12.20 2.00 -28.16
C GLU A 211 11.65 3.18 -27.33
N TYR A 212 10.63 2.94 -26.52
CA TYR A 212 9.87 4.01 -25.86
C TYR A 212 10.11 4.16 -24.36
N MET A 213 10.62 3.12 -23.68
CA MET A 213 10.87 3.14 -22.24
C MET A 213 12.37 3.12 -21.93
N THR A 214 12.75 3.81 -20.86
CA THR A 214 14.12 3.78 -20.36
C THR A 214 14.37 2.44 -19.67
N ILE A 215 15.31 1.67 -20.20
CA ILE A 215 15.85 0.47 -19.54
C ILE A 215 17.02 0.93 -18.70
N VAL A 216 16.91 0.77 -17.39
CA VAL A 216 17.97 1.06 -16.40
C VAL A 216 18.57 -0.25 -15.92
#